data_AF-A0A2G1W5W3-F1
#
_entry.id   AF-A0A2G1W5W3-F1
#
_cell.length_a   1.000
_cell.length_b   1.000
_cell.length_c   1.000
_cell.angle_alpha   90.00
_cell.angle_beta   90.00
_cell.angle_gamma   90.00
#
_symmetry.space_group_name_H-M   'P 1'
#
loop_
_entity.id
_entity.type
_entity.pdbx_description
1 polymer ?
#
loop_
_entity_poly.entity_id
_entity_poly.type
_entity_poly.pdbx_seq_one_letter_code
_entity_poly.pdbx_strand_id
1 'polypeptide(L)' 'MVDIVKWIATVIQLIGYGLTGLNVVPWNIHAFLVGILLWFAVGVMWKDKAIMVVHVGAFLSLLVGYLNS' A
#
# COMPACT_ATOMS: atom_id res chain seq x y z
N MET A 1 2.64 -3.06 -19.50
CA MET A 1 2.61 -1.87 -18.63
C MET A 1 2.12 -2.20 -17.22
N VAL A 2 0.96 -2.85 -17.06
CA VAL A 2 0.42 -3.21 -15.72
C VAL A 2 1.39 -4.04 -14.88
N ASP A 3 2.12 -4.98 -15.49
CA ASP A 3 3.08 -5.82 -14.76
C ASP A 3 4.22 -5.05 -14.11
N ILE A 4 4.68 -3.96 -14.73
CA ILE A 4 5.72 -3.09 -14.15
C ILE A 4 5.15 -2.41 -12.90
N VAL A 5 3.95 -1.84 -13.00
CA VAL A 5 3.28 -1.15 -11.87
C VAL A 5 3.06 -2.12 -10.71
N LYS A 6 2.62 -3.35 -11.00
CA LYS A 6 2.46 -4.42 -10.00
C LYS A 6 3.76 -4.73 -9.27
N TRP A 7 4.84 -4.95 -10.02
CA TRP A 7 6.11 -5.30 -9.41
C TRP A 7 6.68 -4.16 -8.57
N ILE A 8 6.55 -2.91 -9.03
CA ILE A 8 6.91 -1.72 -8.24
C ILE A 8 6.07 -1.65 -6.96
N ALA A 9 4.74 -1.83 -7.07
CA ALA A 9 3.83 -1.83 -5.92
C ALA A 9 4.23 -2.91 -4.90
N THR A 10 4.50 -4.13 -5.37
CA THR A 10 4.95 -5.26 -4.54
C THR A 10 6.26 -4.95 -3.81
N VAL A 11 7.29 -4.46 -4.52
CA VAL A 11 8.60 -4.17 -3.92
C VAL A 11 8.46 -3.11 -2.82
N ILE A 12 7.73 -2.02 -3.09
CA ILE A 12 7.51 -0.95 -2.12
C ILE A 12 6.72 -1.47 -0.91
N GLN A 13 5.70 -2.29 -1.12
CA GLN A 13 4.92 -2.89 -0.03
C GLN A 13 5.78 -3.81 0.84
N LEU A 14 6.66 -4.62 0.23
CA LEU A 14 7.62 -5.48 0.94
C LEU A 14 8.61 -4.67 1.77
N ILE A 15 9.09 -3.53 1.27
CA ILE A 15 9.89 -2.59 2.07
C ILE A 15 9.10 -2.11 3.28
N GLY A 16 7.82 -1.74 3.11
CA GLY A 16 6.94 -1.36 4.22
C GLY A 16 6.80 -2.45 5.29
N TYR A 17 6.65 -3.72 4.87
CA TYR A 17 6.62 -4.87 5.79
C TYR A 17 7.96 -5.04 6.52
N GLY A 18 9.08 -4.94 5.80
CA GLY A 18 10.42 -5.03 6.38
C GLY A 18 10.66 -3.93 7.43
N LEU A 19 10.35 -2.68 7.11
CA LEU A 19 10.49 -1.55 8.03
C LEU A 19 9.60 -1.70 9.27
N THR A 20 8.38 -2.25 9.11
CA THR A 20 7.48 -2.55 10.24
C THR A 20 8.08 -3.62 11.16
N GLY A 21 8.60 -4.70 10.60
CA GLY A 21 9.28 -5.75 11.38
C GLY A 21 10.53 -5.25 12.11
N LEU A 22 11.17 -4.20 11.59
CA LEU A 22 12.33 -3.54 12.20
C LEU A 22 11.96 -2.35 13.11
N ASN A 23 10.67 -2.06 13.31
CA ASN A 23 10.17 -0.91 14.07
C ASN A 23 10.71 0.46 13.58
N VAL A 24 10.94 0.60 12.27
CA VAL A 24 11.43 1.84 11.67
C VAL A 24 10.26 2.74 11.26
N VAL A 25 9.92 3.67 12.15
CA VAL A 25 8.83 4.66 12.00
C VAL A 25 9.42 6.05 11.72
N PRO A 26 8.81 6.89 10.86
CA PRO A 26 7.56 6.70 10.12
C PRO A 26 7.72 6.12 8.71
N TRP A 27 8.93 5.73 8.31
CA TRP A 27 9.24 5.29 6.96
C TRP A 27 8.42 4.08 6.49
N ASN A 28 8.06 3.17 7.41
CA ASN A 28 7.16 2.06 7.12
C ASN A 28 5.78 2.54 6.62
N ILE A 29 5.20 3.55 7.26
CA ILE A 29 3.88 4.11 6.90
C ILE A 29 3.95 4.78 5.53
N HIS A 30 5.01 5.53 5.25
CA HIS A 30 5.21 6.16 3.94
C HIS A 30 5.33 5.11 2.81
N ALA A 31 6.10 4.04 3.05
CA ALA A 31 6.21 2.94 2.09
C ALA A 31 4.85 2.26 1.86
N PHE A 32 4.08 2.00 2.92
CA PHE A 32 2.74 1.44 2.77
C PHE A 32 1.77 2.35 2.03
N LEU A 33 1.81 3.67 2.27
CA LEU A 33 0.95 4.61 1.57
C LEU A 33 1.22 4.59 0.05
N VAL A 34 2.49 4.59 -0.35
CA VAL A 34 2.86 4.50 -1.78
C VAL A 34 2.44 3.15 -2.36
N GLY A 35 2.69 2.04 -1.66
CA GLY A 35 2.28 0.70 -2.08
C GLY A 35 0.77 0.58 -2.26
N ILE A 36 -0.02 1.17 -1.35
CA ILE A 36 -1.49 1.22 -1.44
C ILE A 36 -1.97 1.96 -2.68
N LEU A 37 -1.41 3.14 -2.97
CA LEU A 37 -1.80 3.92 -4.15
C LEU A 37 -1.49 3.18 -5.45
N LEU A 38 -0.33 2.53 -5.53
CA LEU A 38 0.08 1.77 -6.72
C LEU A 38 -0.77 0.51 -6.91
N TRP A 39 -1.04 -0.24 -5.85
CA TRP A 39 -1.91 -1.41 -5.95
C TRP A 39 -3.37 -1.06 -6.23
N PHE A 40 -3.86 0.08 -5.73
CA PHE A 40 -5.16 0.60 -6.14
C PHE A 40 -5.18 0.90 -7.64
N ALA A 41 -4.14 1.55 -8.17
CA ALA A 41 -4.00 1.79 -9.62
C ALA A 41 -3.98 0.48 -10.42
N VAL A 42 -3.27 -0.55 -9.95
CA VAL A 42 -3.32 -1.91 -10.54
C VAL A 42 -4.75 -2.46 -10.55
N GLY A 43 -5.49 -2.34 -9.44
CA GLY A 43 -6.88 -2.75 -9.36
C GLY A 43 -7.76 -2.07 -10.41
N VAL A 44 -7.58 -0.76 -10.62
CA VAL A 44 -8.27 -0.01 -11.68
C VAL A 44 -7.87 -0.52 -13.08
N MET A 45 -6.57 -0.73 -13.34
CA MET A 45 -6.06 -1.25 -14.62
C MET A 45 -6.61 -2.64 -14.94
N TRP A 46 -6.80 -3.47 -13.92
CA TRP A 46 -7.34 -4.83 -14.03
C TRP A 46 -8.86 -4.90 -13.95
N LYS A 47 -9.54 -3.79 -13.65
CA LYS A 47 -10.97 -3.75 -13.34
C LYS A 47 -11.34 -4.71 -12.19
N ASP A 48 -10.40 -4.96 -11.29
CA ASP A 48 -10.56 -5.85 -10.14
C ASP A 48 -11.02 -5.04 -8.92
N LYS A 49 -12.31 -5.19 -8.61
CA LYS A 49 -12.93 -4.51 -7.47
C LYS A 49 -12.40 -5.02 -6.12
N ALA A 50 -11.96 -6.28 -6.03
CA ALA A 50 -11.44 -6.82 -4.79
C ALA A 50 -10.11 -6.16 -4.44
N ILE A 51 -9.21 -6.00 -5.41
CA ILE A 51 -7.94 -5.27 -5.21
C ILE A 51 -8.21 -3.82 -4.81
N MET A 52 -9.12 -3.14 -5.48
CA MET A 52 -9.48 -1.75 -5.14
C MET A 52 -10.00 -1.62 -3.70
N VAL A 53 -10.95 -2.47 -3.32
CA VAL A 53 -11.59 -2.41 -1.99
C VAL A 53 -10.59 -2.70 -0.88
N VAL A 54 -9.70 -3.68 -1.05
CA VAL A 54 -8.65 -3.99 -0.06
C VAL A 54 -7.74 -2.78 0.17
N HIS A 55 -7.36 -2.07 -0.89
CA HIS A 55 -6.44 -0.94 -0.77
C HIS A 55 -7.13 0.34 -0.25
N VAL A 56 -8.42 0.53 -0.53
CA VAL A 56 -9.22 1.56 0.16
C VAL A 56 -9.34 1.26 1.65
N GLY A 57 -9.62 0.00 2.01
CA GLY A 57 -9.66 -0.43 3.41
C GLY A 57 -8.32 -0.19 4.14
N ALA A 58 -7.22 -0.60 3.52
CA ALA A 58 -5.88 -0.38 4.06
C ALA A 58 -5.55 1.11 4.24
N PHE A 59 -5.93 1.96 3.27
CA PHE A 59 -5.78 3.41 3.39
C PHE A 59 -6.55 3.98 4.57
N LEU A 60 -7.82 3.59 4.71
CA LEU A 60 -8.67 4.04 5.83
C LEU A 60 -8.12 3.57 7.17
N SER A 61 -7.60 2.35 7.27
CA SER A 61 -6.95 1.84 8.48
C SER A 61 -5.73 2.68 8.87
N LEU A 62 -4.87 3.04 7.91
CA LEU A 62 -3.72 3.91 8.17
C LEU A 62 -4.15 5.32 8.57
N LEU A 63 -5.16 5.88 7.90
CA LEU A 63 -5.68 7.21 8.19
C LEU A 63 -6.28 7.29 9.60
N VAL A 64 -7.12 6.32 9.97
CA VAL A 64 -7.69 6.23 11.32
C VAL A 64 -6.59 6.02 12.35
N GLY A 65 -5.60 5.17 12.07
CA GLY A 65 -4.41 5.02 12.92
C GLY A 65 -3.72 6.36 13.18
N TYR A 66 -3.43 7.11 12.11
CA TYR A 66 -2.79 8.44 12.20
C TYR A 66 -3.62 9.46 13.00
N LEU A 67 -4.95 9.47 12.83
CA LEU A 67 -5.84 10.39 13.56
C LEU A 67 -5.97 10.08 15.06
N ASN A 68 -5.67 8.84 15.48
CA ASN A 68 -5.69 8.42 16.88
C ASN A 68 -4.30 8.35 17.52
N SER A 69 -3.26 8.81 16.81
CA SER A 69 -1.85 8.79 17.26
C SER A 69 -1.47 10.04 18.06
#